data_AF-A0AAU9MHP4-F1
#
_entry.id   AF-A0AAU9MHP4-F1
#
_cell.length_a   1.000
_cell.length_b   1.000
_cell.length_c   1.000
_cell.angle_alpha   90.00
_cell.angle_beta   90.00
_cell.angle_gamma   90.00
#
_symmetry.space_group_name_H-M   'P 1'
#
loop_
_entity.id
_entity.type
_entity.pdbx_description
1 polymer ?
#
loop_
_entity_poly.entity_id
_entity_poly.type
_entity_poly.pdbx_seq_one_letter_code
_entity_poly.pdbx_strand_id
1 'polypeptide(L)'
;MEETGVAMSEKTDTTSSRDSASMESTMERLSHLENLYFPRAQQSSALLPSQRKSILQDLYSRDVPVFLERYGSLLTLEELKEFDTLSDDYEINWHLNHLRSLINPTSLDLKSRSAKVKNRRRAYMDKLMFDGKFFSEDAMRDREPYLHHEFVGKFQDQSGRRMARPGERWSETLIRRAEEALLVEKIRREQQRLGVDEREWVGNERQQEEQEEEEEEEEEEEEMEEGNDGDANVNGKMHQREVLPDDKGNLVNAQSSEATSILSTEEMEDRMDQFTHVMQQKFLAGEDDEHFNYLSIDEDETLDDHWMKEANYDAEEKYFADV
;
A
#
# COMPACT_ATOMS: atom_id res chain seq x y z
N MET A 1 88.35 -6.14 19.51
CA MET A 1 87.43 -5.47 20.46
C MET A 1 86.40 -4.78 19.59
N GLU A 2 85.32 -5.49 19.29
CA GLU A 2 84.15 -4.94 18.59
C GLU A 2 83.00 -5.00 19.60
N GLU A 3 82.50 -3.84 19.99
CA GLU A 3 81.23 -3.69 20.72
C GLU A 3 80.12 -3.53 19.67
N THR A 4 79.20 -4.48 19.64
CA THR A 4 77.93 -4.38 18.90
C THR A 4 76.82 -4.05 19.90
N GLY A 5 76.39 -2.78 19.88
CA GLY A 5 75.20 -2.33 20.59
C GLY A 5 73.93 -2.81 19.88
N VAL A 6 73.09 -3.55 20.60
CA VAL A 6 71.75 -3.96 20.19
C VAL A 6 70.77 -2.82 20.51
N ALA A 7 70.17 -2.24 19.48
CA ALA A 7 69.06 -1.31 19.61
C ALA A 7 67.75 -2.10 19.73
N MET A 8 67.14 -2.06 20.92
CA MET A 8 65.77 -2.52 21.19
C MET A 8 64.77 -1.50 20.61
N SER A 9 63.76 -2.00 19.89
CA SER A 9 62.72 -1.23 19.23
C SER A 9 61.49 -1.12 20.15
N GLU A 10 61.28 0.03 20.78
CA GLU A 10 60.02 0.43 21.42
C GLU A 10 59.11 1.10 20.37
N LYS A 11 58.05 0.40 19.93
CA LYS A 11 57.00 0.95 19.03
C LYS A 11 55.61 0.37 19.32
N THR A 12 55.20 0.28 20.58
CA THR A 12 53.86 -0.27 20.94
C THR A 12 52.97 0.66 21.77
N ASP A 13 53.43 1.80 22.29
CA ASP A 13 52.63 2.60 23.24
C ASP A 13 51.81 3.75 22.63
N THR A 14 52.05 4.13 21.38
CA THR A 14 51.43 5.35 20.80
C THR A 14 50.00 5.14 20.28
N THR A 15 49.60 3.90 19.93
CA THR A 15 48.25 3.60 19.40
C THR A 15 47.22 3.55 20.53
N SER A 16 47.50 2.79 21.59
CA SER A 16 46.60 2.65 22.75
C SER A 16 46.25 3.99 23.43
N SER A 17 47.21 4.93 23.48
CA SER A 17 46.97 6.26 24.05
C SER A 17 46.03 7.13 23.20
N ARG A 18 46.05 7.01 21.87
CA ARG A 18 45.15 7.79 21.00
C ARG A 18 43.72 7.28 21.07
N ASP A 19 43.55 5.96 21.08
CA ASP A 19 42.25 5.31 21.16
C ASP A 19 41.54 5.65 22.48
N SER A 20 42.29 5.72 23.59
CA SER A 20 41.75 6.14 24.90
C SER A 20 41.26 7.60 24.91
N ALA A 21 41.99 8.53 24.29
CA ALA A 21 41.61 9.94 24.24
C ALA A 21 40.39 10.20 23.35
N SER A 22 40.30 9.43 22.26
CA SER A 22 39.16 9.44 21.34
C SER A 22 37.88 8.98 22.04
N MET A 23 37.94 7.84 22.74
CA MET A 23 36.83 7.29 23.51
C MET A 23 36.41 8.20 24.68
N GLU A 24 37.35 8.88 25.33
CA GLU A 24 37.01 9.87 26.37
C GLU A 24 36.21 11.06 25.80
N SER A 25 36.50 11.47 24.56
CA SER A 25 35.76 12.52 23.85
C SER A 25 34.37 12.04 23.46
N THR A 26 34.19 10.79 23.03
CA THR A 26 32.87 10.23 22.71
C THR A 26 31.99 10.17 23.96
N MET A 27 32.53 9.71 25.09
CA MET A 27 31.82 9.66 26.38
C MET A 27 31.48 11.07 26.90
N GLU A 28 32.38 12.04 26.74
CA GLU A 28 32.10 13.44 27.07
C GLU A 28 30.93 13.97 26.24
N ARG A 29 30.95 13.75 24.92
CA ARG A 29 29.86 14.16 24.01
C ARG A 29 28.53 13.51 24.41
N LEU A 30 28.51 12.20 24.64
CA LEU A 30 27.31 11.46 25.05
C LEU A 30 26.76 11.96 26.39
N SER A 31 27.62 12.34 27.34
CA SER A 31 27.18 12.80 28.65
C SER A 31 26.36 14.11 28.63
N HIS A 32 26.56 14.93 27.60
CA HIS A 32 25.86 16.21 27.40
C HIS A 32 24.48 16.06 26.75
N LEU A 33 24.16 14.89 26.22
CA LEU A 33 22.85 14.64 25.61
C LEU A 33 21.77 14.51 26.70
N GLU A 34 20.61 15.13 26.48
CA GLU A 34 19.59 15.31 27.52
C GLU A 34 18.71 14.07 27.75
N ASN A 35 18.64 13.16 26.78
CA ASN A 35 17.73 12.01 26.77
C ASN A 35 18.44 10.65 26.81
N LEU A 36 19.55 10.53 27.55
CA LEU A 36 20.19 9.22 27.75
C LEU A 36 19.39 8.36 28.71
N TYR A 37 19.12 7.13 28.28
CA TYR A 37 18.55 6.12 29.16
C TYR A 37 19.60 5.62 30.15
N PHE A 38 19.28 5.70 31.44
CA PHE A 38 20.05 5.06 32.52
C PHE A 38 19.16 4.11 33.33
N PRO A 39 19.66 2.92 33.71
CA PRO A 39 18.96 2.01 34.62
C PRO A 39 18.54 2.73 35.90
N ARG A 40 17.40 2.33 36.48
CA ARG A 40 16.82 2.98 37.67
C ARG A 40 17.81 3.15 38.84
N ALA A 41 18.69 2.17 39.04
CA ALA A 41 19.72 2.22 40.09
C ALA A 41 20.77 3.33 39.88
N GLN A 42 20.97 3.77 38.64
CA GLN A 42 21.98 4.76 38.25
C GLN A 42 21.39 6.15 37.96
N GLN A 43 20.06 6.30 37.96
CA GLN A 43 19.38 7.57 37.66
C GLN A 43 19.72 8.69 38.65
N SER A 44 19.83 8.37 39.95
CA SER A 44 20.21 9.35 40.98
C SER A 44 21.64 9.87 40.81
N SER A 45 22.51 9.07 40.20
CA SER A 45 23.89 9.40 39.88
C SER A 45 24.07 9.91 38.45
N ALA A 46 22.99 10.07 37.67
CA ALA A 46 23.04 10.54 36.28
C ALA A 46 22.55 12.00 36.14
N LEU A 47 22.57 12.78 37.22
CA LEU A 47 22.05 14.15 37.22
C LEU A 47 23.02 15.15 36.59
N LEU A 48 24.32 14.95 36.74
CA LEU A 48 25.36 15.81 36.18
C LEU A 48 26.07 15.14 34.99
N PRO A 49 26.47 15.90 33.95
CA PRO A 49 27.24 15.37 32.82
C PRO A 49 28.52 14.62 33.25
N SER A 50 29.26 15.15 34.23
CA SER A 50 30.46 14.50 34.75
C SER A 50 30.19 13.11 35.38
N GLN A 51 29.05 12.96 36.06
CA GLN A 51 28.66 11.68 36.65
C GLN A 51 28.15 10.72 35.58
N ARG A 52 27.40 11.21 34.58
CA ARG A 52 27.00 10.42 33.40
C ARG A 52 28.21 9.87 32.66
N LYS A 53 29.23 10.71 32.43
CA LYS A 53 30.49 10.28 31.80
C LYS A 53 31.15 9.15 32.59
N SER A 54 31.23 9.27 33.92
CA SER A 54 31.80 8.21 34.77
C SER A 54 31.03 6.89 34.65
N ILE A 55 29.69 6.94 34.56
CA ILE A 55 28.85 5.74 34.37
C ILE A 55 29.11 5.10 33.00
N LEU A 56 29.25 5.90 31.94
CA LEU A 56 29.55 5.40 30.60
C LEU A 56 30.94 4.76 30.54
N GLN A 57 31.93 5.36 31.20
CA GLN A 57 33.29 4.85 31.28
C GLN A 57 33.39 3.53 32.06
N ASP A 58 32.65 3.42 33.17
CA ASP A 58 32.52 2.17 33.94
C ASP A 58 31.89 1.07 33.08
N LEU A 59 30.81 1.38 32.34
CA LEU A 59 30.16 0.40 31.48
C LEU A 59 31.08 -0.05 30.35
N TYR A 60 31.75 0.88 29.66
CA TYR A 60 32.68 0.56 28.58
C TYR A 60 33.83 -0.35 29.06
N SER A 61 34.34 -0.09 30.26
CA SER A 61 35.45 -0.89 30.84
C SER A 61 34.99 -2.27 31.30
N ARG A 62 33.72 -2.43 31.66
CA ARG A 62 33.15 -3.69 32.14
C ARG A 62 32.61 -4.56 31.01
N ASP A 63 31.86 -3.96 30.08
CA ASP A 63 31.08 -4.66 29.06
C ASP A 63 30.82 -3.74 27.85
N VAL A 64 31.66 -3.90 26.81
CA VAL A 64 31.57 -3.14 25.56
C VAL A 64 30.32 -3.52 24.74
N PRO A 65 29.95 -4.81 24.57
CA PRO A 65 28.69 -5.18 23.92
C PRO A 65 27.46 -4.48 24.48
N VAL A 66 27.27 -4.49 25.81
CA VAL A 66 26.12 -3.83 26.45
C VAL A 66 26.17 -2.31 26.29
N PHE A 67 27.36 -1.72 26.21
CA PHE A 67 27.51 -0.31 25.87
C PHE A 67 27.01 -0.02 24.45
N LEU A 68 27.41 -0.84 23.46
CA LEU A 68 26.99 -0.69 22.06
C LEU A 68 25.50 -0.93 21.86
N GLU A 69 24.91 -1.91 22.55
CA GLU A 69 23.46 -2.17 22.52
C GLU A 69 22.66 -0.93 22.95
N ARG A 70 23.09 -0.26 24.03
CA ARG A 70 22.33 0.85 24.64
C ARG A 70 22.58 2.20 24.02
N TYR A 71 23.85 2.48 23.70
CA TYR A 71 24.29 3.82 23.29
C TYR A 71 24.85 3.84 21.86
N GLY A 72 25.00 2.69 21.21
CA GLY A 72 25.59 2.60 19.88
C GLY A 72 24.82 3.33 18.80
N SER A 73 23.49 3.45 18.93
CA SER A 73 22.66 4.24 18.00
C SER A 73 22.92 5.75 18.06
N LEU A 74 23.59 6.23 19.13
CA LEU A 74 23.95 7.64 19.33
C LEU A 74 25.38 7.95 18.88
N LEU A 75 26.13 6.95 18.39
CA LEU A 75 27.50 7.07 17.92
C LEU A 75 27.57 7.45 16.43
N THR A 76 28.59 8.20 16.06
CA THR A 76 28.88 8.50 14.65
C THR A 76 29.69 7.38 13.99
N LEU A 77 29.81 7.40 12.66
CA LEU A 77 30.62 6.43 11.93
C LEU A 77 32.11 6.53 12.24
N GLU A 78 32.62 7.72 12.55
CA GLU A 78 34.00 7.87 12.99
C GLU A 78 34.22 7.21 14.35
N GLU A 79 33.30 7.43 15.29
CA GLU A 79 33.37 6.86 16.64
C GLU A 79 33.23 5.34 16.61
N LEU A 80 32.36 4.79 15.75
CA LEU A 80 32.22 3.35 15.55
C LEU A 80 33.46 2.68 14.95
N LYS A 81 34.37 3.41 14.30
CA LYS A 81 35.65 2.86 13.83
C LYS A 81 36.65 2.64 14.97
N GLU A 82 36.52 3.39 16.05
CA GLU A 82 37.40 3.25 17.22
C GLU A 82 37.26 1.85 17.85
N PHE A 83 36.09 1.24 17.71
CA PHE A 83 35.79 -0.11 18.17
C PHE A 83 36.29 -1.23 17.23
N ASP A 84 36.79 -0.93 16.03
CA ASP A 84 37.34 -1.96 15.13
C ASP A 84 38.56 -2.66 15.73
N THR A 85 39.27 -2.00 16.66
CA THR A 85 40.38 -2.56 17.43
C THR A 85 39.94 -3.70 18.36
N LEU A 86 38.65 -3.76 18.71
CA LEU A 86 38.03 -4.74 19.59
C LEU A 86 37.19 -5.77 18.80
N SER A 87 37.40 -5.86 17.49
CA SER A 87 36.61 -6.72 16.58
C SER A 87 36.88 -8.23 16.72
N ASP A 88 37.79 -8.63 17.60
CA ASP A 88 38.08 -10.03 17.90
C ASP A 88 36.86 -10.73 18.56
N ASP A 89 36.03 -9.98 19.30
CA ASP A 89 34.80 -10.49 19.87
C ASP A 89 33.65 -10.48 18.85
N TYR A 90 33.02 -11.65 18.69
CA TYR A 90 31.89 -11.83 17.77
C TYR A 90 30.73 -10.88 18.07
N GLU A 91 30.37 -10.71 19.35
CA GLU A 91 29.26 -9.85 19.76
C GLU A 91 29.51 -8.39 19.41
N ILE A 92 30.73 -7.88 19.65
CA ILE A 92 31.14 -6.52 19.30
C ILE A 92 31.03 -6.35 17.78
N ASN A 93 31.61 -7.27 17.01
CA ASN A 93 31.55 -7.20 15.55
C ASN A 93 30.10 -7.24 15.03
N TRP A 94 29.22 -8.06 15.62
CA TRP A 94 27.80 -8.09 15.29
C TRP A 94 27.13 -6.73 15.53
N HIS A 95 27.33 -6.14 16.71
CA HIS A 95 26.78 -4.82 17.04
C HIS A 95 27.32 -3.73 16.10
N LEU A 96 28.63 -3.74 15.80
CA LEU A 96 29.23 -2.76 14.88
C LEU A 96 28.64 -2.86 13.47
N ASN A 97 28.51 -4.07 12.93
CA ASN A 97 27.91 -4.27 11.61
C ASN A 97 26.44 -3.87 11.59
N HIS A 98 25.68 -4.21 12.64
CA HIS A 98 24.28 -3.82 12.79
C HIS A 98 24.13 -2.29 12.82
N LEU A 99 24.91 -1.60 13.68
CA LEU A 99 24.88 -0.13 13.80
C LEU A 99 25.31 0.57 12.50
N ARG A 100 26.35 0.05 11.83
CA ARG A 100 26.78 0.56 10.52
C ARG A 100 25.68 0.40 9.47
N SER A 101 24.99 -0.73 9.45
CA SER A 101 23.84 -0.96 8.57
C SER A 101 22.68 -0.02 8.90
N LEU A 102 22.46 0.34 10.16
CA LEU A 102 21.44 1.32 10.55
C LEU A 102 21.78 2.72 10.03
N ILE A 103 23.03 3.16 10.19
CA ILE A 103 23.46 4.52 9.79
C ILE A 103 23.59 4.63 8.27
N ASN A 104 24.26 3.68 7.63
CA ASN A 104 24.49 3.63 6.19
C ASN A 104 24.04 2.27 5.64
N PRO A 105 22.74 2.09 5.40
CA PRO A 105 22.20 0.83 4.90
C PRO A 105 22.72 0.52 3.50
N THR A 106 23.26 -0.68 3.33
CA THR A 106 23.65 -1.18 2.00
C THR A 106 22.41 -1.50 1.18
N SER A 107 22.52 -1.57 -0.16
CA SER A 107 21.41 -2.02 -1.01
C SER A 107 20.84 -3.38 -0.58
N LEU A 108 21.70 -4.29 -0.10
CA LEU A 108 21.27 -5.58 0.46
C LEU A 108 20.42 -5.37 1.73
N ASP A 109 20.85 -4.50 2.64
CA ASP A 109 20.13 -4.20 3.88
C ASP A 109 18.77 -3.56 3.61
N LEU A 110 18.69 -2.66 2.63
CA LEU A 110 17.43 -2.06 2.20
C LEU A 110 16.48 -3.14 1.63
N LYS A 111 17.01 -4.07 0.84
CA LYS A 111 16.23 -5.20 0.32
C LYS A 111 15.76 -6.12 1.43
N SER A 112 16.60 -6.44 2.41
CA SER A 112 16.24 -7.32 3.53
C SER A 112 15.19 -6.66 4.44
N ARG A 113 15.31 -5.36 4.73
CA ARG A 113 14.29 -4.57 5.45
C ARG A 113 12.97 -4.54 4.68
N SER A 114 13.02 -4.24 3.38
CA SER A 114 11.82 -4.23 2.53
C SER A 114 11.15 -5.62 2.47
N ALA A 115 11.93 -6.70 2.39
CA ALA A 115 11.41 -8.05 2.44
C ALA A 115 10.73 -8.36 3.78
N LYS A 116 11.35 -7.99 4.91
CA LYS A 116 10.74 -8.14 6.24
C LYS A 116 9.40 -7.42 6.33
N VAL A 117 9.34 -6.16 5.89
CA VAL A 117 8.10 -5.37 5.85
C VAL A 117 7.03 -6.08 5.01
N LYS A 118 7.35 -6.51 3.79
CA LYS A 118 6.40 -7.23 2.94
C LYS A 118 5.94 -8.55 3.56
N ASN A 119 6.83 -9.28 4.21
CA ASN A 119 6.50 -10.53 4.88
C ASN A 119 5.61 -10.32 6.11
N ARG A 120 5.88 -9.29 6.92
CA ARG A 120 5.03 -8.91 8.06
C ARG A 120 3.64 -8.47 7.58
N ARG A 121 3.58 -7.62 6.56
CA ARG A 121 2.33 -7.20 5.92
C ARG A 121 1.56 -8.39 5.36
N ARG A 122 2.23 -9.35 4.71
CA ARG A 122 1.61 -10.59 4.23
C ARG A 122 1.01 -11.41 5.37
N ALA A 123 1.78 -11.65 6.43
CA ALA A 123 1.30 -12.39 7.60
C ALA A 123 0.08 -11.71 8.27
N TYR A 124 0.06 -10.37 8.31
CA TYR A 124 -1.09 -9.63 8.82
C TYR A 124 -2.28 -9.63 7.87
N MET A 125 -2.03 -9.51 6.56
CA MET A 125 -3.06 -9.60 5.52
C MET A 125 -3.80 -10.93 5.58
N ASP A 126 -3.08 -12.04 5.76
CA ASP A 126 -3.70 -13.37 5.88
C ASP A 126 -4.66 -13.43 7.10
N LYS A 127 -4.33 -12.76 8.21
CA LYS A 127 -5.24 -12.61 9.36
C LYS A 127 -6.48 -11.78 9.02
N LEU A 128 -6.31 -10.68 8.28
CA LEU A 128 -7.41 -9.82 7.84
C LEU A 128 -8.34 -10.53 6.85
N MET A 129 -7.78 -11.34 5.96
CA MET A 129 -8.55 -12.18 5.03
C MET A 129 -9.40 -13.19 5.80
N PHE A 130 -8.85 -13.80 6.85
CA PHE A 130 -9.61 -14.71 7.70
C PHE A 130 -10.73 -14.02 8.50
N ASP A 131 -10.52 -12.80 9.01
CA ASP A 131 -11.58 -12.04 9.69
C ASP A 131 -12.69 -11.56 8.72
N GLY A 132 -12.37 -11.41 7.44
CA GLY A 132 -13.34 -11.12 6.37
C GLY A 132 -13.92 -9.70 6.37
N LYS A 133 -13.62 -8.86 7.37
CA LYS A 133 -14.17 -7.49 7.46
C LYS A 133 -13.43 -6.50 6.57
N PHE A 134 -12.10 -6.49 6.63
CA PHE A 134 -11.28 -5.50 5.95
C PHE A 134 -11.27 -5.69 4.42
N PHE A 135 -11.31 -6.93 3.95
CA PHE A 135 -11.42 -7.30 2.54
C PHE A 135 -12.86 -7.70 2.15
N SER A 136 -13.87 -7.24 2.89
CA SER A 136 -15.26 -7.33 2.42
C SER A 136 -15.46 -6.39 1.23
N GLU A 137 -16.38 -6.74 0.33
CA GLU A 137 -16.70 -5.91 -0.84
C GLU A 137 -17.04 -4.47 -0.42
N ASP A 138 -17.92 -4.29 0.56
CA ASP A 138 -18.33 -2.96 1.03
C ASP A 138 -17.13 -2.17 1.60
N ALA A 139 -16.28 -2.80 2.42
CA ALA A 139 -15.12 -2.13 2.97
C ALA A 139 -14.09 -1.76 1.89
N MET A 140 -13.90 -2.61 0.88
CA MET A 140 -13.01 -2.30 -0.24
C MET A 140 -13.59 -1.21 -1.15
N ARG A 141 -14.90 -1.23 -1.40
CA ARG A 141 -15.62 -0.20 -2.18
C ARG A 141 -15.54 1.17 -1.53
N ASP A 142 -15.64 1.25 -0.21
CA ASP A 142 -15.60 2.53 0.50
C ASP A 142 -14.20 3.17 0.45
N ARG A 143 -13.16 2.34 0.49
CA ARG A 143 -11.75 2.74 0.35
C ARG A 143 -11.41 3.14 -1.08
N GLU A 144 -11.78 2.30 -2.05
CA GLU A 144 -11.43 2.45 -3.46
C GLU A 144 -12.68 2.40 -4.36
N PRO A 145 -13.52 3.45 -4.36
CA PRO A 145 -14.80 3.45 -5.07
C PRO A 145 -14.65 3.34 -6.59
N TYR A 146 -13.65 4.03 -7.16
CA TYR A 146 -13.42 4.02 -8.60
C TYR A 146 -12.95 2.65 -9.07
N LEU A 147 -12.00 2.05 -8.35
CA LEU A 147 -11.51 0.72 -8.66
C LEU A 147 -12.63 -0.33 -8.55
N HIS A 148 -13.45 -0.28 -7.50
CA HIS A 148 -14.62 -1.15 -7.38
C HIS A 148 -15.58 -0.98 -8.57
N HIS A 149 -15.84 0.27 -8.97
CA HIS A 149 -16.70 0.56 -10.11
C HIS A 149 -16.18 -0.08 -11.40
N GLU A 150 -14.90 0.09 -11.72
CA GLU A 150 -14.27 -0.48 -12.92
C GLU A 150 -14.31 -2.01 -12.96
N PHE A 151 -14.05 -2.69 -11.84
CA PHE A 151 -13.97 -4.15 -11.82
C PHE A 151 -15.35 -4.81 -11.67
N VAL A 152 -16.20 -4.29 -10.78
CA VAL A 152 -17.45 -4.94 -10.34
C VAL A 152 -18.65 -4.04 -10.61
N GLY A 153 -18.59 -2.76 -10.24
CA GLY A 153 -19.75 -1.88 -10.20
C GLY A 153 -20.42 -1.60 -11.55
N LYS A 154 -19.67 -1.60 -12.67
CA LYS A 154 -20.22 -1.47 -14.05
C LYS A 154 -21.05 -2.67 -14.50
N PHE A 155 -20.81 -3.84 -13.90
CA PHE A 155 -21.43 -5.12 -14.30
C PHE A 155 -22.53 -5.57 -13.33
N GLN A 156 -22.67 -4.88 -12.19
CA GLN A 156 -23.76 -5.11 -11.24
C GLN A 156 -25.09 -4.57 -11.79
N ASP A 157 -26.17 -5.28 -11.48
CA ASP A 157 -27.51 -4.87 -11.87
C ASP A 157 -27.86 -3.49 -11.26
N GLN A 158 -28.19 -2.54 -12.13
CA GLN A 158 -28.63 -1.18 -11.79
C GLN A 158 -29.91 -1.19 -10.94
N SER A 159 -30.62 -2.32 -10.85
CA SER A 159 -31.76 -2.48 -9.94
C SER A 159 -31.42 -2.18 -8.47
N GLY A 160 -30.16 -2.43 -8.05
CA GLY A 160 -29.65 -2.05 -6.74
C GLY A 160 -29.64 -0.53 -6.50
N ARG A 161 -29.53 0.27 -7.56
CA ARG A 161 -29.53 1.74 -7.51
C ARG A 161 -30.93 2.35 -7.57
N ARG A 162 -31.99 1.55 -7.69
CA ARG A 162 -33.37 2.06 -7.72
C ARG A 162 -33.71 2.89 -6.48
N MET A 163 -34.63 3.84 -6.68
CA MET A 163 -35.09 4.77 -5.66
C MET A 163 -35.75 4.07 -4.47
N ALA A 164 -36.35 2.90 -4.67
CA ALA A 164 -36.99 2.15 -3.59
C ALA A 164 -36.67 0.67 -3.74
N ARG A 165 -36.24 0.03 -2.66
CA ARG A 165 -36.14 -1.43 -2.57
C ARG A 165 -37.35 -1.97 -1.80
N PRO A 166 -37.95 -3.12 -2.21
CA PRO A 166 -39.06 -3.71 -1.48
C PRO A 166 -38.69 -3.96 -0.01
N GLY A 167 -39.47 -3.39 0.92
CA GLY A 167 -39.27 -3.57 2.36
C GLY A 167 -38.32 -2.57 3.05
N GLU A 168 -37.69 -1.66 2.32
CA GLU A 168 -36.79 -0.63 2.87
C GLU A 168 -37.60 0.59 3.37
N ARG A 169 -37.21 1.17 4.52
CA ARG A 169 -37.83 2.42 5.00
C ARG A 169 -37.27 3.61 4.23
N TRP A 170 -38.07 4.65 4.03
CA TRP A 170 -37.62 5.90 3.40
C TRP A 170 -36.35 6.50 4.02
N SER A 171 -36.18 6.37 5.34
CA SER A 171 -34.96 6.81 6.03
C SER A 171 -33.72 6.03 5.60
N GLU A 172 -33.83 4.72 5.42
CA GLU A 172 -32.72 3.84 4.99
C GLU A 172 -32.37 4.13 3.52
N THR A 173 -33.39 4.25 2.68
CA THR A 173 -33.22 4.66 1.28
C THR A 173 -32.51 6.00 1.14
N LEU A 174 -32.89 7.01 1.95
CA LEU A 174 -32.25 8.33 1.92
C LEU A 174 -30.79 8.27 2.34
N ILE A 175 -30.47 7.49 3.39
CA ILE A 175 -29.08 7.29 3.85
C ILE A 175 -28.27 6.61 2.73
N ARG A 176 -28.76 5.50 2.19
CA ARG A 176 -28.09 4.78 1.10
C ARG A 176 -27.84 5.66 -0.12
N ARG A 177 -28.82 6.49 -0.52
CA ARG A 177 -28.65 7.41 -1.66
C ARG A 177 -27.65 8.53 -1.38
N ALA A 178 -27.61 9.05 -0.15
CA ALA A 178 -26.60 10.02 0.23
C ALA A 178 -25.19 9.40 0.19
N GLU A 179 -25.05 8.17 0.68
CA GLU A 179 -23.79 7.41 0.63
C GLU A 179 -23.37 7.12 -0.82
N GLU A 180 -24.29 6.62 -1.66
CA GLU A 180 -24.02 6.38 -3.09
C GLU A 180 -23.62 7.67 -3.82
N ALA A 181 -24.26 8.80 -3.51
CA ALA A 181 -23.89 10.09 -4.10
C ALA A 181 -22.46 10.51 -3.73
N LEU A 182 -22.03 10.27 -2.48
CA LEU A 182 -20.65 10.52 -2.05
C LEU A 182 -19.64 9.61 -2.77
N LEU A 183 -20.00 8.34 -3.01
CA LEU A 183 -19.17 7.42 -3.77
C LEU A 183 -19.03 7.87 -5.23
N VAL A 184 -20.14 8.20 -5.91
CA VAL A 184 -20.12 8.70 -7.30
C VAL A 184 -19.28 9.97 -7.42
N GLU A 185 -19.38 10.87 -6.46
CA GLU A 185 -18.56 12.08 -6.43
C GLU A 185 -17.06 11.76 -6.25
N LYS A 186 -16.69 10.79 -5.39
CA LYS A 186 -15.29 10.31 -5.28
C LYS A 186 -14.80 9.71 -6.60
N ILE A 187 -15.63 8.88 -7.24
CA ILE A 187 -15.34 8.26 -8.55
C ILE A 187 -15.06 9.35 -9.59
N ARG A 188 -15.92 10.37 -9.68
CA ARG A 188 -15.76 11.48 -10.64
C ARG A 188 -14.46 12.24 -10.45
N ARG A 189 -14.08 12.54 -9.22
CA ARG A 189 -12.79 13.21 -8.94
C ARG A 189 -11.61 12.37 -9.42
N GLU A 190 -11.70 11.06 -9.25
CA GLU A 190 -10.66 10.14 -9.70
C GLU A 190 -10.62 10.01 -11.23
N GLN A 191 -11.78 9.91 -11.89
CA GLN A 191 -11.91 9.97 -13.35
C GLN A 191 -11.30 11.25 -13.93
N GLN A 192 -11.59 12.41 -13.31
CA GLN A 192 -11.01 13.68 -13.69
C GLN A 192 -9.49 13.70 -13.50
N ARG A 193 -8.98 13.15 -12.39
CA ARG A 193 -7.54 13.05 -12.11
C ARG A 193 -6.81 12.20 -13.15
N LEU A 194 -7.46 11.14 -13.64
CA LEU A 194 -6.95 10.23 -14.67
C LEU A 194 -7.16 10.72 -16.10
N GLY A 195 -7.94 11.80 -16.30
CA GLY A 195 -8.23 12.36 -17.62
C GLY A 195 -9.20 11.52 -18.45
N VAL A 196 -10.12 10.82 -17.80
CA VAL A 196 -11.22 10.08 -18.45
C VAL A 196 -12.16 11.08 -19.12
N ASP A 197 -12.63 10.76 -20.33
CA ASP A 197 -13.56 11.59 -21.09
C ASP A 197 -14.88 11.80 -20.33
N GLU A 198 -15.42 13.02 -20.36
CA GLU A 198 -16.63 13.39 -19.61
C GLU A 198 -17.85 12.54 -20.01
N ARG A 199 -17.87 11.99 -21.23
CA ARG A 199 -18.93 11.08 -21.69
C ARG A 199 -18.94 9.75 -20.95
N GLU A 200 -17.78 9.31 -20.44
CA GLU A 200 -17.62 8.05 -19.70
C GLU A 200 -17.74 8.25 -18.17
N TRP A 201 -18.09 9.46 -17.72
CA TRP A 201 -18.20 9.73 -16.29
C TRP A 201 -19.42 9.06 -15.67
N VAL A 202 -19.22 8.52 -14.46
CA VAL A 202 -20.29 7.81 -13.76
C VAL A 202 -21.43 8.75 -13.40
N GLY A 203 -22.66 8.30 -13.66
CA GLY A 203 -23.90 9.03 -13.37
C GLY A 203 -24.23 10.12 -14.39
N ASN A 204 -23.55 10.17 -15.54
CA ASN A 204 -24.00 10.93 -16.71
C ASN A 204 -25.11 10.21 -17.51
N GLU A 205 -25.50 9.01 -17.09
CA GLU A 205 -26.58 8.20 -17.71
C GLU A 205 -27.85 9.03 -17.94
N ARG A 206 -28.26 9.89 -16.99
CA ARG A 206 -29.43 10.77 -17.18
C ARG A 206 -29.23 11.89 -18.19
N GLN A 207 -28.01 12.39 -18.37
CA GLN A 207 -27.71 13.43 -19.36
C GLN A 207 -27.57 12.82 -20.76
N GLN A 208 -27.14 11.55 -20.85
CA GLN A 208 -27.17 10.77 -22.09
C GLN A 208 -28.60 10.39 -22.47
N GLU A 209 -29.41 9.88 -21.54
CA GLU A 209 -30.84 9.59 -21.79
C GLU A 209 -31.59 10.86 -22.23
N GLU A 210 -31.36 12.02 -21.58
CA GLU A 210 -31.97 13.29 -21.98
C GLU A 210 -31.47 13.78 -23.37
N GLN A 211 -30.20 13.53 -23.73
CA GLN A 211 -29.67 13.88 -25.06
C GLN A 211 -30.17 12.93 -26.15
N GLU A 212 -30.27 11.64 -25.88
CA GLU A 212 -30.83 10.65 -26.81
C GLU A 212 -32.33 10.93 -27.04
N GLU A 213 -33.09 11.30 -26.00
CA GLU A 213 -34.48 11.75 -26.15
C GLU A 213 -34.59 13.04 -26.98
N GLU A 214 -33.70 14.02 -26.77
CA GLU A 214 -33.65 15.24 -27.59
C GLU A 214 -33.27 14.94 -29.06
N GLU A 215 -32.32 14.04 -29.32
CA GLU A 215 -31.94 13.62 -30.69
C GLU A 215 -33.07 12.83 -31.39
N GLU A 216 -33.79 11.94 -30.68
CA GLU A 216 -34.97 11.25 -31.22
C GLU A 216 -36.11 12.24 -31.53
N GLU A 217 -36.35 13.24 -30.68
CA GLU A 217 -37.33 14.30 -30.96
C GLU A 217 -36.94 15.14 -32.19
N GLU A 218 -35.65 15.47 -32.37
CA GLU A 218 -35.16 16.17 -33.57
C GLU A 218 -35.30 15.31 -34.84
N GLU A 219 -34.99 14.01 -34.80
CA GLU A 219 -35.20 13.10 -35.94
C GLU A 219 -36.69 12.95 -36.31
N GLU A 220 -37.59 12.85 -35.33
CA GLU A 220 -39.05 12.83 -35.58
C GLU A 220 -39.55 14.15 -36.21
N GLU A 221 -39.02 15.31 -35.80
CA GLU A 221 -39.35 16.60 -36.40
C GLU A 221 -38.86 16.71 -37.87
N GLU A 222 -37.65 16.21 -38.18
CA GLU A 222 -37.13 16.19 -39.56
C GLU A 222 -37.94 15.25 -40.48
N GLU A 223 -38.37 14.08 -40.01
CA GLU A 223 -39.24 13.18 -40.77
C GLU A 223 -40.64 13.80 -41.05
N MET A 224 -41.15 14.61 -40.13
CA MET A 224 -42.43 15.33 -40.29
C MET A 224 -42.32 16.52 -41.25
N GLU A 225 -41.16 17.16 -41.39
CA GLU A 225 -40.91 18.19 -42.41
C GLU A 225 -40.75 17.60 -43.82
N GLU A 226 -40.07 16.46 -43.99
CA GLU A 226 -39.89 15.82 -45.31
C GLU A 226 -41.20 15.20 -45.86
N GLY A 227 -42.18 14.90 -45.01
CA GLY A 227 -43.48 14.35 -45.41
C GLY A 227 -44.46 15.33 -46.07
N ASN A 228 -44.14 16.63 -46.17
CA ASN A 228 -45.11 17.66 -46.56
C ASN A 228 -44.97 18.19 -48.01
N ASP A 229 -44.06 17.66 -48.83
CA ASP A 229 -43.96 18.03 -50.25
C ASP A 229 -44.51 16.92 -51.18
N GLY A 230 -45.84 16.88 -51.35
CA GLY A 230 -46.49 15.81 -52.11
C GLY A 230 -47.96 15.98 -52.50
N ASP A 231 -48.29 17.08 -53.19
CA ASP A 231 -49.38 17.23 -54.18
C ASP A 231 -50.86 17.22 -53.72
N ALA A 232 -51.46 18.42 -53.81
CA ALA A 232 -52.90 18.61 -53.90
C ALA A 232 -53.39 18.42 -55.35
N ASN A 233 -53.90 17.23 -55.69
CA ASN A 233 -54.87 17.12 -56.77
C ASN A 233 -55.92 16.01 -56.55
N VAL A 234 -57.17 16.45 -56.44
CA VAL A 234 -58.38 15.64 -56.32
C VAL A 234 -58.81 15.16 -57.71
N ASN A 235 -58.87 13.84 -57.94
CA ASN A 235 -60.07 13.23 -58.53
C ASN A 235 -60.14 11.71 -58.34
N GLY A 236 -61.32 11.23 -57.95
CA GLY A 236 -61.50 9.91 -57.35
C GLY A 236 -61.62 8.72 -58.30
N LYS A 237 -61.52 7.53 -57.70
CA LYS A 237 -62.35 6.36 -58.01
C LYS A 237 -62.21 5.29 -56.93
N MET A 238 -63.35 4.84 -56.46
CA MET A 238 -63.55 3.67 -55.61
C MET A 238 -62.94 2.42 -56.26
N HIS A 239 -62.34 1.50 -55.51
CA HIS A 239 -62.59 0.05 -55.61
C HIS A 239 -62.03 -0.75 -54.41
N GLN A 240 -62.57 -1.96 -54.28
CA GLN A 240 -62.72 -2.81 -53.09
C GLN A 240 -61.48 -3.67 -52.71
N ARG A 241 -61.42 -4.07 -51.42
CA ARG A 241 -61.14 -5.43 -50.84
C ARG A 241 -59.87 -6.19 -51.33
N GLU A 242 -58.96 -6.63 -50.44
CA GLU A 242 -58.79 -8.00 -49.85
C GLU A 242 -57.51 -7.93 -48.96
N VAL A 243 -57.42 -8.25 -47.66
CA VAL A 243 -57.48 -9.51 -46.89
C VAL A 243 -56.40 -10.59 -47.23
N LEU A 244 -55.28 -10.57 -46.47
CA LEU A 244 -54.35 -11.65 -46.00
C LEU A 244 -53.26 -12.23 -46.95
N PRO A 245 -52.22 -12.96 -46.46
CA PRO A 245 -51.42 -12.89 -45.20
C PRO A 245 -49.87 -13.10 -45.36
N ASP A 246 -49.12 -12.91 -44.25
CA ASP A 246 -47.80 -13.48 -43.86
C ASP A 246 -46.76 -13.92 -44.93
N ASP A 247 -45.56 -13.31 -44.91
CA ASP A 247 -44.31 -14.11 -44.91
C ASP A 247 -43.13 -13.34 -44.29
N LYS A 248 -42.25 -14.14 -43.68
CA LYS A 248 -41.17 -13.81 -42.76
C LYS A 248 -40.02 -13.03 -43.41
N GLY A 249 -39.49 -12.08 -42.64
CA GLY A 249 -38.19 -11.47 -42.90
C GLY A 249 -37.71 -10.69 -41.69
N ASN A 250 -37.30 -11.41 -40.64
CA ASN A 250 -36.62 -10.86 -39.47
C ASN A 250 -35.27 -10.27 -39.90
N LEU A 251 -35.28 -9.02 -40.36
CA LEU A 251 -34.08 -8.23 -40.60
C LEU A 251 -33.69 -7.57 -39.27
N VAL A 252 -32.84 -8.30 -38.56
CA VAL A 252 -31.81 -7.76 -37.68
C VAL A 252 -31.19 -6.53 -38.33
N ASN A 253 -31.56 -5.33 -37.87
CA ASN A 253 -30.76 -4.14 -38.07
C ASN A 253 -29.99 -3.85 -36.79
N ALA A 254 -28.69 -3.70 -36.99
CA ALA A 254 -27.65 -3.81 -36.02
C ALA A 254 -27.42 -2.45 -35.36
N GLN A 255 -28.20 -2.15 -34.33
CA GLN A 255 -27.90 -1.13 -33.33
C GLN A 255 -28.42 -1.66 -31.99
N SER A 256 -27.79 -2.71 -31.48
CA SER A 256 -27.72 -2.87 -30.02
C SER A 256 -26.68 -1.84 -29.58
N SER A 257 -27.09 -0.68 -29.07
CA SER A 257 -27.29 -0.48 -27.64
C SER A 257 -26.24 -1.25 -26.85
N GLU A 258 -25.40 -0.52 -26.11
CA GLU A 258 -24.54 -1.11 -25.10
C GLU A 258 -25.42 -1.94 -24.17
N ALA A 259 -25.56 -3.21 -24.50
CA ALA A 259 -26.19 -4.19 -23.66
C ALA A 259 -25.37 -4.15 -22.38
N THR A 260 -25.94 -3.50 -21.36
CA THR A 260 -25.53 -3.61 -19.97
C THR A 260 -25.04 -5.03 -19.77
N SER A 261 -23.71 -5.17 -19.71
CA SER A 261 -23.05 -6.47 -19.79
C SER A 261 -23.18 -7.10 -18.41
N ILE A 262 -24.40 -7.50 -18.06
CA ILE A 262 -24.71 -8.23 -16.85
C ILE A 262 -24.01 -9.57 -17.03
N LEU A 263 -22.83 -9.67 -16.41
CA LEU A 263 -21.99 -10.85 -16.48
C LEU A 263 -22.68 -12.05 -15.83
N SER A 264 -22.26 -13.24 -16.25
CA SER A 264 -22.57 -14.48 -15.53
C SER A 264 -22.21 -14.35 -14.05
N THR A 265 -22.87 -15.13 -13.19
CA THR A 265 -22.50 -15.20 -11.76
C THR A 265 -21.04 -15.63 -11.57
N GLU A 266 -20.55 -16.53 -12.41
CA GLU A 266 -19.17 -17.03 -12.38
C GLU A 266 -18.19 -15.92 -12.84
N GLU A 267 -18.52 -15.21 -13.91
CA GLU A 267 -17.70 -14.09 -14.39
C GLU A 267 -17.67 -12.92 -13.39
N MET A 268 -18.77 -12.68 -12.67
CA MET A 268 -18.83 -11.67 -11.62
C MET A 268 -17.95 -12.04 -10.42
N GLU A 269 -17.91 -13.33 -10.05
CA GLU A 269 -17.01 -13.83 -9.01
C GLU A 269 -15.54 -13.63 -9.43
N ASP A 270 -15.18 -13.98 -10.66
CA ASP A 270 -13.83 -13.75 -11.19
C ASP A 270 -13.42 -12.27 -11.16
N ARG A 271 -14.36 -11.35 -11.44
CA ARG A 271 -14.11 -9.90 -11.35
C ARG A 271 -13.95 -9.42 -9.91
N MET A 272 -14.73 -9.97 -8.99
CA MET A 272 -14.57 -9.69 -7.56
C MET A 272 -13.22 -10.19 -7.05
N ASP A 273 -12.78 -11.37 -7.47
CA ASP A 273 -11.48 -11.93 -7.11
C ASP A 273 -10.33 -11.08 -7.66
N GLN A 274 -10.44 -10.60 -8.91
CA GLN A 274 -9.48 -9.66 -9.48
C GLN A 274 -9.41 -8.35 -8.69
N PHE A 275 -10.57 -7.78 -8.35
CA PHE A 275 -10.64 -6.58 -7.51
C PHE A 275 -9.97 -6.81 -6.15
N THR A 276 -10.32 -7.91 -5.49
CA THR A 276 -9.75 -8.30 -4.20
C THR A 276 -8.25 -8.49 -4.30
N HIS A 277 -7.75 -9.11 -5.37
CA HIS A 277 -6.32 -9.28 -5.61
C HIS A 277 -5.60 -7.94 -5.74
N VAL A 278 -6.15 -6.98 -6.48
CA VAL A 278 -5.56 -5.64 -6.59
C VAL A 278 -5.54 -4.95 -5.22
N MET A 279 -6.61 -5.05 -4.43
CA MET A 279 -6.67 -4.51 -3.07
C MET A 279 -5.63 -5.15 -2.14
N GLN A 280 -5.39 -6.47 -2.27
CA GLN A 280 -4.31 -7.15 -1.55
C GLN A 280 -2.93 -6.62 -1.94
N GLN A 281 -2.67 -6.39 -3.24
CA GLN A 281 -1.39 -5.82 -3.69
C GLN A 281 -1.19 -4.40 -3.16
N LYS A 282 -2.21 -3.55 -3.20
CA LYS A 282 -2.19 -2.21 -2.61
C LYS A 282 -1.89 -2.27 -1.11
N PHE A 283 -2.50 -3.22 -0.41
CA PHE A 283 -2.24 -3.43 1.01
C PHE A 283 -0.77 -3.78 1.27
N LEU A 284 -0.18 -4.69 0.49
CA LEU A 284 1.23 -5.07 0.63
C LEU A 284 2.19 -3.93 0.26
N ALA A 285 1.83 -3.13 -0.75
CA ALA A 285 2.57 -1.92 -1.14
C ALA A 285 2.51 -0.83 -0.05
N GLY A 286 1.47 -0.81 0.77
CA GLY A 286 1.27 0.18 1.83
C GLY A 286 0.54 1.43 1.32
N GLU A 287 -0.29 1.27 0.29
CA GLU A 287 -1.01 2.37 -0.35
C GLU A 287 -2.36 2.69 0.32
N ASP A 288 -2.81 1.87 1.28
CA ASP A 288 -4.04 2.10 2.05
C ASP A 288 -3.76 2.85 3.39
N ASP A 289 -2.78 3.76 3.43
CA ASP A 289 -2.33 4.42 4.66
C ASP A 289 -3.39 5.35 5.29
N GLU A 290 -4.30 5.88 4.46
CA GLU A 290 -5.48 6.63 4.91
C GLU A 290 -6.45 5.77 5.76
N HIS A 291 -6.43 4.45 5.55
CA HIS A 291 -7.38 3.51 6.14
C HIS A 291 -6.73 2.50 7.10
N PHE A 292 -5.40 2.40 7.09
CA PHE A 292 -4.66 1.43 7.89
C PHE A 292 -3.31 1.99 8.37
N ASN A 293 -3.01 1.80 9.66
CA ASN A 293 -1.73 2.23 10.23
C ASN A 293 -0.64 1.15 10.04
N TYR A 294 0.11 1.25 8.95
CA TYR A 294 1.19 0.30 8.62
C TYR A 294 2.34 0.27 9.63
N LEU A 295 2.63 1.37 10.32
CA LEU A 295 3.70 1.40 11.32
C LEU A 295 3.47 0.36 12.43
N SER A 296 2.21 0.09 12.77
CA SER A 296 1.86 -0.88 13.80
C SER A 296 2.22 -2.32 13.45
N ILE A 297 2.29 -2.66 12.15
CA ILE A 297 2.59 -4.01 11.67
C ILE A 297 4.01 -4.13 11.11
N ASP A 298 4.54 -3.04 10.55
CA ASP A 298 5.89 -3.03 9.98
C ASP A 298 6.95 -3.19 11.08
N GLU A 299 6.65 -2.74 12.31
CA GLU A 299 7.50 -2.89 13.50
C GLU A 299 7.15 -4.11 14.37
N ASP A 300 6.08 -4.84 14.06
CA ASP A 300 5.64 -5.99 14.86
C ASP A 300 6.46 -7.24 14.57
N GLU A 301 7.42 -7.52 15.44
CA GLU A 301 8.28 -8.71 15.37
C GLU A 301 7.52 -10.01 15.59
N THR A 302 6.35 -10.00 16.23
CA THR A 302 5.56 -11.22 16.49
C THR A 302 4.99 -11.84 15.21
N LEU A 303 4.97 -11.07 14.12
CA LEU A 303 4.58 -11.55 12.80
C LEU A 303 5.68 -12.33 12.08
N ASP A 304 6.93 -12.25 12.56
CA ASP A 304 8.06 -12.92 11.91
C ASP A 304 7.97 -14.44 12.01
N ASP A 305 7.36 -14.96 13.09
CA ASP A 305 7.14 -16.39 13.30
C ASP A 305 6.36 -17.06 12.15
N HIS A 306 5.52 -16.28 11.44
CA HIS A 306 4.69 -16.78 10.35
C HIS A 306 5.51 -17.31 9.17
N TRP A 307 6.61 -16.65 8.84
CA TRP A 307 7.44 -16.97 7.67
C TRP A 307 8.84 -17.47 8.05
N MET A 308 9.24 -17.35 9.31
CA MET A 308 10.57 -17.79 9.77
C MET A 308 10.80 -19.28 9.55
N LYS A 309 9.76 -20.11 9.67
CA LYS A 309 9.86 -21.56 9.39
C LYS A 309 10.18 -21.83 7.92
N GLU A 310 9.44 -21.19 7.03
CA GLU A 310 9.59 -21.36 5.57
C GLU A 310 10.95 -20.81 5.10
N ALA A 311 11.36 -19.64 5.60
CA ALA A 311 12.68 -19.08 5.32
C ALA A 311 13.84 -19.99 5.76
N ASN A 312 13.68 -20.72 6.86
CA ASN A 312 14.69 -21.70 7.28
C ASN A 312 14.74 -22.89 6.32
N TYR A 313 13.59 -23.41 5.89
CA TYR A 313 13.54 -24.49 4.89
C TYR A 313 14.15 -24.06 3.56
N ASP A 314 13.82 -22.86 3.06
CA ASP A 314 14.40 -22.31 1.84
C ASP A 314 15.94 -22.15 1.95
N ALA A 315 16.42 -21.74 3.13
CA ALA A 315 17.84 -21.63 3.39
C ALA A 315 18.54 -23.00 3.43
N GLU A 316 17.90 -24.01 4.04
CA GLU A 316 18.38 -25.40 4.02
C GLU A 316 18.42 -25.95 2.60
N GLU A 317 17.36 -25.81 1.81
CA GLU A 317 17.32 -26.26 0.42
C GLU A 317 18.42 -25.60 -0.42
N LYS A 318 18.62 -24.29 -0.26
CA LYS A 318 19.70 -23.57 -0.94
C LYS A 318 21.08 -24.09 -0.54
N TYR A 319 21.27 -24.42 0.74
CA TYR A 319 22.53 -25.00 1.21
C TYR A 319 22.80 -26.37 0.57
N PHE A 320 21.77 -27.21 0.37
CA PHE A 320 21.92 -28.52 -0.27
C PHE A 320 21.99 -28.46 -1.81
N ALA A 321 21.50 -27.39 -2.44
CA ALA A 321 21.57 -27.21 -3.88
C ALA A 321 22.99 -26.83 -4.38
N ASP A 322 23.82 -26.26 -3.50
CA ASP A 322 25.20 -25.83 -3.80
C ASP A 322 26.27 -26.90 -3.46
N VAL A 323 25.86 -28.14 -3.13
CA VAL A 323 26.74 -29.31 -2.85
C VAL A 323 26.73 -30.30 -4.00
#